data_AF-A0A3D6BX62-F1
#
_entry.id   AF-A0A3D6BX62-F1
#
_cell.length_a   1.000
_cell.length_b   1.000
_cell.length_c   1.000
_cell.angle_alpha   90.00
_cell.angle_beta   90.00
_cell.angle_gamma   90.00
#
_symmetry.space_group_name_H-M   'P 1'
#
loop_
_entity.id
_entity.type
_entity.pdbx_description
1 polymer ?
#
loop_
_entity_poly.entity_id
_entity_poly.type
_entity_poly.pdbx_seq_one_letter_code
_entity_poly.pdbx_strand_id
1 'polypeptide(L)'
;MKMKALVTILLLVIFIPGIWGCSTEQPVDVAAVTSKPKTFVGSDTCKMCHLEHYDSWKMTMHSRMLQDAKKNEDAIIVPIDEKRIRADLAKLGEKLKVPAEQIYVPKKEEILYTIGSQWKQRYLVKKNDTLYISPIQYNSETDRWVNYHEHDWDKRPWALKCGGCHATGVKIDTQTFIEPGVGCEACHG
;
A
#
# COMPACT_ATOMS: atom_id res chain seq x y z
N MET A 1 -39.90 10.91 -60.49
CA MET A 1 -39.58 9.57 -59.92
C MET A 1 -38.15 9.40 -59.41
N LYS A 2 -37.13 10.08 -59.95
CA LYS A 2 -35.72 9.88 -59.56
C LYS A 2 -35.31 10.48 -58.19
N MET A 3 -35.93 11.58 -57.76
CA MET A 3 -35.59 12.27 -56.50
C MET A 3 -36.06 11.53 -55.23
N LYS A 4 -37.25 10.91 -55.28
CA LYS A 4 -37.81 10.18 -54.14
C LYS A 4 -37.01 8.92 -53.84
N ALA A 5 -36.59 8.18 -54.87
CA ALA A 5 -35.73 7.01 -54.72
C ALA A 5 -34.35 7.36 -54.11
N LEU A 6 -33.77 8.51 -54.47
CA LEU A 6 -32.48 8.96 -53.94
C LEU A 6 -32.56 9.31 -52.44
N VAL A 7 -33.65 9.96 -52.00
CA VAL A 7 -33.88 10.32 -50.59
C VAL A 7 -34.18 9.08 -49.74
N THR A 8 -34.92 8.10 -50.26
CA THR A 8 -35.19 6.83 -49.55
C THR A 8 -33.91 5.99 -49.40
N ILE A 9 -33.03 5.98 -50.41
CA ILE A 9 -31.72 5.31 -50.32
C ILE A 9 -30.81 6.02 -49.32
N LEU A 10 -30.77 7.36 -49.29
CA LEU A 10 -29.96 8.12 -48.35
C LEU A 10 -30.41 7.93 -46.88
N LEU A 11 -31.72 7.86 -46.64
CA LEU A 11 -32.29 7.57 -45.31
C LEU A 11 -31.97 6.15 -44.83
N LEU A 12 -31.97 5.16 -45.74
CA LEU A 12 -31.55 3.78 -45.42
C LEU A 12 -30.05 3.69 -45.10
N VAL A 13 -29.20 4.38 -45.86
CA VAL A 13 -27.74 4.38 -45.65
C VAL A 13 -27.34 5.09 -44.34
N ILE A 14 -28.13 6.04 -43.84
CA ILE A 14 -27.89 6.71 -42.56
C ILE A 14 -28.49 5.94 -41.37
N PHE A 15 -29.51 5.11 -41.57
CA PHE A 15 -30.10 4.29 -40.50
C PHE A 15 -29.38 2.96 -40.25
N ILE A 16 -28.69 2.40 -41.23
CA ILE A 16 -27.97 1.12 -41.09
C ILE A 16 -26.76 1.19 -40.11
N PRO A 17 -25.95 2.26 -40.04
CA PRO A 17 -24.85 2.36 -39.07
C PRO A 17 -25.34 2.60 -37.63
N GLY A 18 -26.57 3.11 -37.45
CA GLY A 18 -27.14 3.42 -36.14
C GLY A 18 -27.53 2.18 -35.32
N ILE A 19 -27.70 1.03 -35.96
CA ILE A 19 -28.08 -0.23 -35.28
C ILE A 19 -26.84 -1.00 -34.80
N TRP A 20 -25.66 -0.73 -35.36
CA TRP A 20 -24.38 -1.34 -34.93
C TRP A 20 -23.66 -0.56 -33.81
N GLY A 21 -24.18 0.62 -33.44
CA GLY A 21 -23.60 1.47 -32.40
C GLY A 21 -23.94 1.05 -30.96
N CYS A 22 -24.87 0.12 -30.77
CA CYS A 22 -25.28 -0.34 -29.45
C CYS A 22 -24.92 -1.83 -29.30
N SER A 23 -23.85 -2.13 -28.56
CA SER A 23 -23.46 -3.48 -28.10
C SER A 23 -22.66 -4.35 -29.08
N THR A 24 -21.51 -3.87 -29.56
CA THR A 24 -20.43 -4.72 -30.11
C THR A 24 -19.39 -5.06 -29.05
N GLU A 25 -19.78 -5.19 -27.78
CA GLU A 25 -18.88 -5.77 -26.80
C GLU A 25 -18.75 -7.26 -27.11
N GLN A 26 -17.55 -7.68 -27.50
CA GLN A 26 -17.24 -9.08 -27.79
C GLN A 26 -17.60 -9.92 -26.55
N PRO A 27 -18.27 -11.07 -26.72
CA PRO A 27 -18.57 -11.94 -25.60
C PRO A 27 -17.26 -12.33 -24.90
N VAL A 28 -17.17 -12.05 -23.60
CA VAL A 28 -16.01 -12.41 -22.79
C VAL A 28 -15.96 -13.93 -22.67
N ASP A 29 -14.86 -14.54 -23.12
CA ASP A 29 -14.60 -15.96 -22.90
C ASP A 29 -14.28 -16.21 -21.42
N VAL A 30 -15.33 -16.56 -20.66
CA VAL A 30 -15.23 -16.81 -19.22
C VAL A 30 -14.28 -17.97 -18.91
N ALA A 31 -14.21 -18.99 -19.77
CA ALA A 31 -13.32 -20.14 -19.57
C ALA A 31 -11.85 -19.74 -19.73
N ALA A 32 -11.54 -18.93 -20.75
CA ALA A 32 -10.21 -18.39 -20.95
C ALA A 32 -9.79 -17.42 -19.83
N VAL A 33 -10.73 -16.66 -19.26
CA VAL A 33 -10.43 -15.75 -18.14
C VAL A 33 -10.21 -16.52 -16.82
N THR A 34 -11.08 -17.47 -16.51
CA THR A 34 -11.04 -18.22 -15.24
C THR A 34 -9.93 -19.27 -15.16
N SER A 35 -9.35 -19.66 -16.29
CA SER A 35 -8.19 -20.57 -16.35
C SER A 35 -6.85 -19.88 -16.04
N LYS A 36 -6.80 -18.54 -15.99
CA LYS A 36 -5.57 -17.81 -15.68
C LYS A 36 -5.22 -17.91 -14.19
N PRO A 37 -3.92 -17.86 -13.83
CA PRO A 37 -3.52 -17.77 -12.43
C PRO A 37 -4.16 -16.57 -11.74
N LYS A 38 -4.68 -16.77 -10.54
CA LYS A 38 -5.24 -15.69 -9.72
C LYS A 38 -4.11 -14.75 -9.29
N THR A 39 -4.34 -13.46 -9.46
CA THR A 39 -3.39 -12.40 -9.10
C THR A 39 -4.13 -11.30 -8.35
N PHE A 40 -3.46 -10.70 -7.36
CA PHE A 40 -3.94 -9.48 -6.73
C PHE A 40 -3.92 -8.33 -7.73
N VAL A 41 -5.04 -7.60 -7.83
CA VAL A 41 -5.22 -6.43 -8.71
C VAL A 41 -5.17 -5.10 -7.95
N GLY A 42 -5.16 -5.14 -6.61
CA GLY A 42 -5.11 -3.99 -5.72
C GLY A 42 -6.45 -3.30 -5.53
N SER A 43 -6.64 -2.70 -4.35
CA SER A 43 -7.91 -2.07 -3.95
C SER A 43 -8.38 -0.94 -4.87
N ASP A 44 -7.46 -0.28 -5.59
CA ASP A 44 -7.80 0.77 -6.56
C ASP A 44 -8.62 0.22 -7.75
N THR A 45 -8.43 -1.05 -8.12
CA THR A 45 -9.26 -1.72 -9.13
C THR A 45 -10.68 -1.92 -8.60
N CYS A 46 -10.81 -2.33 -7.33
CA CYS A 46 -12.10 -2.53 -6.67
C CYS A 46 -12.91 -1.23 -6.58
N LYS A 47 -12.22 -0.09 -6.36
CA LYS A 47 -12.81 1.26 -6.30
C LYS A 47 -13.68 1.60 -7.52
N MET A 48 -13.30 1.10 -8.70
CA MET A 48 -13.99 1.41 -9.96
C MET A 48 -15.47 1.02 -9.96
N CYS A 49 -15.85 0.00 -9.17
CA CYS A 49 -17.22 -0.43 -9.00
C CYS A 49 -17.74 -0.26 -7.56
N HIS A 50 -16.86 -0.28 -6.56
CA HIS A 50 -17.20 -0.25 -5.13
C HIS A 50 -16.68 1.01 -4.42
N LEU A 51 -17.05 2.20 -4.93
CA LEU A 51 -16.52 3.47 -4.44
C LEU A 51 -16.78 3.72 -2.95
N GLU A 52 -18.03 3.52 -2.48
CA GLU A 52 -18.39 3.77 -1.08
C GLU A 52 -17.60 2.88 -0.10
N HIS A 53 -17.46 1.59 -0.44
CA HIS A 53 -16.68 0.66 0.37
C HIS A 53 -15.20 1.03 0.37
N TYR A 54 -14.66 1.42 -0.78
CA TYR A 54 -13.27 1.86 -0.88
C TYR A 54 -13.01 3.11 -0.04
N ASP A 55 -13.86 4.14 -0.16
CA ASP A 55 -13.69 5.40 0.57
C ASP A 55 -13.82 5.18 2.09
N SER A 56 -14.79 4.36 2.52
CA SER A 56 -14.93 3.96 3.92
C SER A 56 -13.70 3.19 4.42
N TRP A 57 -13.23 2.21 3.65
CA TRP A 57 -12.02 1.43 3.97
C TRP A 57 -10.77 2.31 4.10
N LYS A 58 -10.59 3.33 3.25
CA LYS A 58 -9.47 4.30 3.34
C LYS A 58 -9.46 5.13 4.63
N MET A 59 -10.57 5.16 5.38
CA MET A 59 -10.66 5.81 6.68
C MET A 59 -10.31 4.87 7.85
N THR A 60 -10.15 3.57 7.60
CA THR A 60 -9.85 2.56 8.62
C THR A 60 -8.36 2.44 8.93
N MET A 61 -8.02 1.79 10.04
CA MET A 61 -6.62 1.45 10.36
C MET A 61 -6.09 0.27 9.55
N HIS A 62 -6.95 -0.52 8.92
CA HIS A 62 -6.53 -1.57 7.99
C HIS A 62 -5.82 -0.96 6.77
N SER A 63 -6.44 0.02 6.12
CA SER A 63 -5.84 0.71 4.98
C SER A 63 -4.60 1.54 5.34
N ARG A 64 -4.49 1.96 6.60
CA ARG A 64 -3.42 2.83 7.11
C ARG A 64 -2.35 2.07 7.91
N MET A 65 -2.42 0.74 7.99
CA MET A 65 -1.47 -0.06 8.77
C MET A 65 -0.05 0.05 8.23
N LEU A 66 0.11 0.06 6.90
CA LEU A 66 1.37 0.36 6.22
C LEU A 66 1.10 1.46 5.20
N GLN A 67 1.80 2.57 5.28
CA GLN A 67 1.65 3.68 4.34
C GLN A 67 2.96 4.01 3.65
N ASP A 68 2.89 4.29 2.36
CA ASP A 68 4.03 4.73 1.56
C ASP A 68 4.39 6.18 1.93
N ALA A 69 5.50 6.34 2.66
CA ALA A 69 5.96 7.63 3.16
C ALA A 69 6.56 8.52 2.06
N LYS A 70 6.86 7.96 0.88
CA LYS A 70 7.32 8.72 -0.29
C LYS A 70 6.17 9.34 -1.07
N LYS A 71 5.02 8.67 -1.08
CA LYS A 71 3.80 9.19 -1.70
C LYS A 71 3.03 10.13 -0.77
N ASN A 72 3.10 9.90 0.54
CA ASN A 72 2.44 10.71 1.55
C ASN A 72 3.38 10.97 2.73
N GLU A 73 4.04 12.13 2.75
CA GLU A 73 4.94 12.47 3.85
C GLU A 73 4.20 12.68 5.18
N ASP A 74 2.92 13.07 5.15
CA ASP A 74 2.08 13.23 6.36
C ASP A 74 1.78 11.89 7.04
N ALA A 75 2.10 10.77 6.39
CA ALA A 75 2.07 9.45 7.03
C ALA A 75 3.11 9.32 8.16
N ILE A 76 4.16 10.16 8.17
CA ILE A 76 5.10 10.30 9.27
C ILE A 76 4.52 11.31 10.27
N ILE A 77 4.00 10.82 11.39
CA ILE A 77 3.21 11.65 12.32
C ILE A 77 4.05 12.53 13.26
N VAL A 78 5.38 12.40 13.19
CA VAL A 78 6.32 13.09 14.08
C VAL A 78 7.60 13.44 13.31
N PRO A 79 8.19 14.64 13.50
CA PRO A 79 9.46 14.98 12.87
C PRO A 79 10.58 13.99 13.24
N ILE A 80 11.36 13.58 12.24
CA ILE A 80 12.55 12.76 12.42
C ILE A 80 13.74 13.66 12.82
N ASP A 81 13.76 14.05 14.09
CA ASP A 81 14.86 14.82 14.70
C ASP A 81 15.79 13.88 15.48
N GLU A 82 16.97 13.62 14.92
CA GLU A 82 17.96 12.71 15.50
C GLU A 82 18.38 13.13 16.92
N LYS A 83 18.50 14.43 17.20
CA LYS A 83 18.90 14.92 18.53
C LYS A 83 17.83 14.58 19.55
N ARG A 84 16.56 14.79 19.20
CA ARG A 84 15.42 14.43 20.05
C ARG A 84 15.33 12.92 20.26
N ILE A 85 15.46 12.14 19.19
CA ILE A 85 15.40 10.66 19.25
C ILE A 85 16.49 10.14 20.18
N ARG A 86 17.74 10.59 20.01
CA ARG A 86 18.86 10.17 20.87
C ARG A 86 18.66 10.57 22.32
N ALA A 87 18.15 11.77 22.58
CA ALA A 87 17.87 12.22 23.95
C ALA A 87 16.80 11.35 24.64
N ASP A 88 15.79 10.87 23.90
CA ASP A 88 14.79 9.94 24.44
C ASP A 88 15.34 8.53 24.63
N LEU A 89 16.12 8.02 23.67
CA LEU A 89 16.78 6.70 23.79
C LEU A 89 17.75 6.66 24.98
N ALA A 90 18.52 7.73 25.21
CA ALA A 90 19.46 7.81 26.34
C ALA A 90 18.77 7.63 27.71
N LYS A 91 17.50 8.04 27.84
CA LYS A 91 16.70 7.86 29.08
C LYS A 91 16.39 6.39 29.37
N LEU A 92 16.53 5.49 28.40
CA LEU A 92 16.30 4.06 28.58
C LEU A 92 17.48 3.38 29.30
N GLY A 93 18.67 3.97 29.27
CA GLY A 93 19.86 3.52 30.02
C GLY A 93 20.14 2.03 29.84
N GLU A 94 20.25 1.31 30.96
CA GLU A 94 20.58 -0.13 31.02
C GLU A 94 19.54 -1.05 30.35
N LYS A 95 18.36 -0.55 29.98
CA LYS A 95 17.35 -1.34 29.25
C LYS A 95 17.74 -1.59 27.78
N LEU A 96 18.67 -0.81 27.25
CA LEU A 96 19.16 -0.96 25.88
C LEU A 96 20.24 -2.04 25.81
N LYS A 97 20.18 -2.89 24.80
CA LYS A 97 21.25 -3.85 24.49
C LYS A 97 22.37 -3.24 23.64
N VAL A 98 22.11 -2.08 23.04
CA VAL A 98 23.05 -1.30 22.22
C VAL A 98 23.07 0.12 22.77
N PRO A 99 24.24 0.76 22.99
CA PRO A 99 24.32 2.14 23.44
C PRO A 99 23.50 3.08 22.56
N ALA A 100 22.79 4.04 23.14
CA ALA A 100 21.88 4.94 22.41
C ALA A 100 22.57 5.68 21.26
N GLU A 101 23.86 5.96 21.38
CA GLU A 101 24.70 6.61 20.37
C GLU A 101 24.94 5.71 19.16
N GLN A 102 24.92 4.40 19.34
CA GLN A 102 25.18 3.38 18.31
C GLN A 102 23.90 2.84 17.66
N ILE A 103 22.72 3.13 18.22
CA ILE A 103 21.44 2.75 17.61
C ILE A 103 21.27 3.53 16.29
N TYR A 104 20.95 2.81 15.21
CA TYR A 104 20.68 3.41 13.91
C TYR A 104 19.39 4.24 13.95
N VAL A 105 19.50 5.51 13.61
CA VAL A 105 18.36 6.42 13.44
C VAL A 105 18.23 6.73 11.95
N PRO A 106 17.15 6.30 11.27
CA PRO A 106 16.99 6.57 9.85
C PRO A 106 16.75 8.05 9.62
N LYS A 107 17.28 8.59 8.52
CA LYS A 107 16.88 9.90 8.03
C LYS A 107 15.47 9.82 7.43
N LYS A 108 14.75 10.94 7.38
CA LYS A 108 13.40 11.00 6.77
C LYS A 108 13.41 10.45 5.33
N GLU A 109 14.47 10.72 4.58
CA GLU A 109 14.63 10.30 3.19
C GLU A 109 14.93 8.80 3.04
N GLU A 110 15.34 8.11 4.10
CA GLU A 110 15.58 6.66 4.10
C GLU A 110 14.31 5.86 4.41
N ILE A 111 13.31 6.51 5.02
CA ILE A 111 12.03 5.90 5.36
C ILE A 111 11.20 5.72 4.10
N LEU A 112 10.87 4.46 3.78
CA LEU A 112 10.03 4.09 2.64
C LEU A 112 8.56 3.92 3.05
N TYR A 113 8.32 3.32 4.22
CA TYR A 113 6.97 3.10 4.74
C TYR A 113 6.88 3.39 6.22
N THR A 114 5.70 3.82 6.69
CA THR A 114 5.36 3.85 8.11
C THR A 114 4.47 2.65 8.45
N ILE A 115 4.65 2.09 9.65
CA ILE A 115 3.80 1.03 10.20
C ILE A 115 3.03 1.60 11.40
N GLY A 116 1.72 1.65 11.28
CA GLY A 116 0.82 2.19 12.29
C GLY A 116 0.87 3.72 12.41
N SER A 117 -0.15 4.26 13.10
CA SER A 117 -0.29 5.71 13.30
C SER A 117 -1.05 6.10 14.58
N GLN A 118 -1.79 5.18 15.24
CA GLN A 118 -2.60 5.54 16.41
C GLN A 118 -1.81 5.61 17.71
N TRP A 119 -1.13 4.52 18.05
CA TRP A 119 -0.48 4.33 19.37
C TRP A 119 1.04 4.29 19.25
N LYS A 120 1.51 3.63 18.19
CA LYS A 120 2.91 3.37 17.91
C LYS A 120 3.14 3.52 16.43
N GLN A 121 4.24 4.16 16.06
CA GLN A 121 4.70 4.22 14.68
C GLN A 121 6.11 3.66 14.57
N ARG A 122 6.30 2.80 13.57
CA ARG A 122 7.61 2.26 13.19
C ARG A 122 7.88 2.57 11.72
N TYR A 123 9.11 2.38 11.29
CA TYR A 123 9.56 2.85 9.98
C TYR A 123 10.27 1.74 9.24
N LEU A 124 9.90 1.53 7.97
CA LEU A 124 10.62 0.63 7.09
C LEU A 124 11.71 1.36 6.32
N VAL A 125 12.91 0.80 6.38
CA VAL A 125 14.06 1.19 5.57
C VAL A 125 14.51 0.01 4.72
N LYS A 126 15.24 0.30 3.64
CA LYS A 126 15.73 -0.72 2.71
C LYS A 126 17.23 -0.93 2.89
N LYS A 127 17.65 -2.18 3.04
CA LYS A 127 19.06 -2.61 3.11
C LYS A 127 19.24 -3.84 2.24
N ASN A 128 20.16 -3.79 1.26
CA ASN A 128 20.43 -4.90 0.33
C ASN A 128 19.16 -5.50 -0.29
N ASP A 129 18.34 -4.64 -0.89
CA ASP A 129 17.03 -4.97 -1.47
C ASP A 129 15.95 -5.52 -0.53
N THR A 130 16.22 -5.62 0.77
CA THR A 130 15.30 -6.14 1.76
C THR A 130 14.78 -5.02 2.66
N LEU A 131 13.48 -5.06 2.98
CA LEU A 131 12.86 -4.13 3.93
C LEU A 131 13.06 -4.60 5.37
N TYR A 132 13.46 -3.69 6.24
CA TYR A 132 13.62 -3.92 7.67
C TYR A 132 12.91 -2.83 8.46
N ILE A 133 12.39 -3.18 9.63
CA ILE A 133 11.89 -2.20 10.59
C ILE A 133 13.10 -1.55 11.26
N SER A 134 13.23 -0.23 11.16
CA SER A 134 14.30 0.51 11.83
C SER A 134 14.24 0.31 13.35
N PRO A 135 15.37 0.48 14.07
CA PRO A 135 15.42 0.09 15.47
C PRO A 135 14.81 1.11 16.45
N ILE A 136 13.94 1.98 15.94
CA ILE A 136 13.27 3.03 16.71
C ILE A 136 11.77 2.94 16.50
N GLN A 137 11.03 3.31 17.54
CA GLN A 137 9.58 3.40 17.53
C GLN A 137 9.16 4.68 18.22
N TYR A 138 8.19 5.38 17.63
CA TYR A 138 7.54 6.50 18.27
C TYR A 138 6.25 6.01 18.96
N ASN A 139 6.07 6.36 20.22
CA ASN A 139 4.84 6.15 20.98
C ASN A 139 4.08 7.47 21.07
N SER A 140 2.95 7.58 20.37
CA SER A 140 2.16 8.82 20.26
C SER A 140 1.53 9.25 21.57
N GLU A 141 1.01 8.29 22.36
CA GLU A 141 0.37 8.57 23.65
C GLU A 141 1.31 9.27 24.64
N THR A 142 2.59 8.86 24.65
CA THR A 142 3.60 9.39 25.57
C THR A 142 4.48 10.48 24.97
N ASP A 143 4.36 10.71 23.66
CA ASP A 143 5.25 11.57 22.87
C ASP A 143 6.75 11.24 23.05
N ARG A 144 7.08 9.94 22.95
CA ARG A 144 8.44 9.42 23.21
C ARG A 144 8.94 8.49 22.12
N TRP A 145 10.24 8.59 21.86
CA TRP A 145 10.98 7.60 21.10
C TRP A 145 11.51 6.49 22.01
N VAL A 146 11.36 5.24 21.57
CA VAL A 146 11.88 4.05 22.25
C VAL A 146 12.61 3.13 21.28
N ASN A 147 13.42 2.20 21.80
CA ASN A 147 14.07 1.18 20.99
C ASN A 147 13.09 0.13 20.46
N TYR A 148 13.44 -0.49 19.34
CA TYR A 148 12.73 -1.64 18.79
C TYR A 148 13.72 -2.60 18.14
N HIS A 149 14.00 -3.75 18.74
CA HIS A 149 14.94 -4.72 18.17
C HIS A 149 16.32 -4.13 17.81
N GLU A 150 16.84 -3.20 18.61
CA GLU A 150 18.03 -2.40 18.29
C GLU A 150 19.32 -3.20 18.03
N HIS A 151 19.41 -4.40 18.61
CA HIS A 151 20.53 -5.33 18.51
C HIS A 151 20.43 -6.30 17.32
N ASP A 152 19.25 -6.47 16.72
CA ASP A 152 19.00 -7.49 15.70
C ASP A 152 18.06 -7.05 14.56
N TRP A 153 17.69 -5.77 14.48
CA TRP A 153 16.69 -5.25 13.54
C TRP A 153 17.01 -5.59 12.08
N ASP A 154 18.28 -5.55 11.70
CA ASP A 154 18.77 -5.80 10.34
C ASP A 154 18.94 -7.30 10.01
N LYS A 155 18.59 -8.18 10.95
CA LYS A 155 18.49 -9.64 10.76
C LYS A 155 17.04 -10.11 10.71
N ARG A 156 16.09 -9.17 10.70
CA ARG A 156 14.65 -9.44 10.78
C ARG A 156 13.92 -8.83 9.57
N PRO A 157 14.01 -9.48 8.39
CA PRO A 157 13.31 -9.00 7.21
C PRO A 157 11.82 -8.82 7.51
N TRP A 158 11.30 -7.64 7.20
CA TRP A 158 9.94 -7.25 7.55
C TRP A 158 8.90 -8.19 6.92
N ALA A 159 9.09 -8.56 5.65
CA ALA A 159 8.15 -9.42 4.92
C ALA A 159 7.94 -10.78 5.64
N LEU A 160 9.01 -11.33 6.23
CA LEU A 160 9.02 -12.63 6.89
C LEU A 160 8.43 -12.62 8.31
N LYS A 161 8.24 -11.44 8.91
CA LYS A 161 7.83 -11.30 10.32
C LYS A 161 6.54 -10.53 10.51
N CYS A 162 6.27 -9.55 9.64
CA CYS A 162 5.15 -8.62 9.79
C CYS A 162 4.40 -8.40 8.48
N GLY A 163 5.04 -8.60 7.33
CA GLY A 163 4.47 -8.34 6.00
C GLY A 163 3.12 -9.01 5.79
N GLY A 164 3.01 -10.31 6.11
CA GLY A 164 1.78 -11.08 5.88
C GLY A 164 0.51 -10.54 6.58
N CYS A 165 0.65 -9.68 7.59
CA CYS A 165 -0.50 -9.05 8.26
C CYS A 165 -0.61 -7.54 7.98
N HIS A 166 0.47 -6.89 7.51
CA HIS A 166 0.53 -5.43 7.39
C HIS A 166 0.53 -4.95 5.92
N ALA A 167 0.52 -5.86 4.96
CA ALA A 167 0.38 -5.58 3.53
C ALA A 167 -0.46 -6.67 2.86
N THR A 168 -0.93 -6.38 1.64
CA THR A 168 -1.72 -7.31 0.83
C THR A 168 -0.90 -7.87 -0.33
N GLY A 169 -1.11 -9.16 -0.62
CA GLY A 169 -0.40 -9.86 -1.69
C GLY A 169 1.09 -10.08 -1.40
N VAL A 170 1.45 -10.32 -0.13
CA VAL A 170 2.84 -10.55 0.28
C VAL A 170 3.36 -11.89 -0.24
N LYS A 171 4.49 -11.86 -0.93
CA LYS A 171 5.24 -13.02 -1.40
C LYS A 171 6.46 -13.23 -0.52
N ILE A 172 6.50 -14.33 0.23
CA ILE A 172 7.53 -14.61 1.25
C ILE A 172 8.88 -14.97 0.62
N ASP A 173 8.86 -15.65 -0.52
CA ASP A 173 10.02 -16.05 -1.31
C ASP A 173 10.76 -14.84 -1.89
N THR A 174 10.03 -13.91 -2.51
CA THR A 174 10.60 -12.70 -3.11
C THR A 174 10.63 -11.50 -2.15
N GLN A 175 9.97 -11.61 -0.99
CA GLN A 175 9.79 -10.54 0.00
C GLN A 175 9.19 -9.26 -0.57
N THR A 176 8.28 -9.41 -1.53
CA THR A 176 7.54 -8.31 -2.16
C THR A 176 6.08 -8.34 -1.74
N PHE A 177 5.34 -7.27 -2.05
CA PHE A 177 3.91 -7.18 -1.81
C PHE A 177 3.27 -6.33 -2.92
N ILE A 178 1.96 -6.43 -3.04
CA ILE A 178 1.20 -5.77 -4.12
C ILE A 178 0.66 -4.42 -3.65
N GLU A 179 0.13 -4.37 -2.43
CA GLU A 179 -0.46 -3.17 -1.87
C GLU A 179 -0.02 -2.95 -0.41
N PRO A 180 0.39 -1.72 -0.03
CA PRO A 180 0.66 -1.41 1.36
C PRO A 180 -0.65 -1.30 2.17
N GLY A 181 -0.65 -1.87 3.37
CA GLY A 181 -1.81 -1.92 4.25
C GLY A 181 -2.65 -3.18 4.02
N VAL A 182 -3.66 -3.37 4.87
CA VAL A 182 -4.63 -4.46 4.74
C VAL A 182 -5.71 -4.02 3.74
N GLY A 183 -5.44 -4.30 2.47
CA GLY A 183 -6.30 -4.03 1.30
C GLY A 183 -7.53 -4.93 1.20
N CYS A 184 -8.41 -4.65 0.24
CA CYS A 184 -9.66 -5.39 0.01
C CYS A 184 -9.43 -6.90 -0.13
N GLU A 185 -8.46 -7.27 -0.94
CA GLU A 185 -8.12 -8.66 -1.28
C GLU A 185 -7.50 -9.44 -0.10
N ALA A 186 -7.09 -8.77 0.99
CA ALA A 186 -6.68 -9.48 2.21
C ALA A 186 -7.85 -10.22 2.88
N CYS A 187 -9.08 -9.75 2.66
CA CYS A 187 -10.31 -10.38 3.15
C CYS A 187 -11.11 -11.08 2.03
N HIS A 188 -11.03 -10.56 0.81
CA HIS A 188 -11.87 -10.99 -0.32
C HIS A 188 -11.16 -11.86 -1.38
N GLY A 189 -9.84 -12.04 -1.25
CA GLY A 189 -9.04 -12.90 -2.13
C GLY A 189 -8.35 -12.17 -3.26
#